data_AF-A0A843TKX2-F1
#
_entry.id   AF-A0A843TKX2-F1
#
_cell.length_a   1.000
_cell.length_b   1.000
_cell.length_c   1.000
_cell.angle_alpha   90.00
_cell.angle_beta   90.00
_cell.angle_gamma   90.00
#
_symmetry.space_group_name_H-M   'P 1'
#
loop_
_entity.id
_entity.type
_entity.pdbx_description
1 polymer ?
#
loop_
_entity_poly.entity_id
_entity_poly.type
_entity_poly.pdbx_seq_one_letter_code
_entity_poly.pdbx_strand_id
1 'polypeptide(L)'
;MQGLVQAMQTQAHTQAALQAQLEAQAQAPVPVPQEHGHGGPSIMERFKRMAPPYFKGESQPLLAESRMREIEKIFRAIWCAEQDKVSMATYMLQIDPYG
;
A
#
# COMPACT_ATOMS: atom_id res chain seq x y z
N MET A 1 0.91 -38.53 50.93
CA MET A 1 1.93 -37.55 50.50
C MET A 1 2.18 -37.57 48.99
N GLN A 2 2.28 -38.73 48.32
CA GLN A 2 2.55 -38.82 46.87
C GLN A 2 1.50 -38.14 45.97
N GLY A 3 0.19 -38.21 46.31
CA GLY A 3 -0.87 -37.59 45.51
C GLY A 3 -0.79 -36.06 45.42
N LEU A 4 -0.30 -35.39 46.46
CA LEU A 4 -0.14 -33.92 46.47
C LEU A 4 1.00 -33.46 45.55
N VAL A 5 2.09 -34.24 45.50
CA VAL A 5 3.22 -33.96 44.61
C VAL A 5 2.79 -34.11 43.15
N GLN A 6 1.98 -35.12 42.84
CA GLN A 6 1.48 -35.33 41.48
C GLN A 6 0.47 -34.25 41.06
N ALA A 7 -0.38 -33.78 41.99
CA ALA A 7 -1.28 -32.66 41.74
C ALA A 7 -0.51 -31.36 41.44
N MET A 8 0.54 -31.05 42.22
CA MET A 8 1.41 -29.89 41.98
C MET A 8 2.14 -29.99 40.64
N GLN A 9 2.66 -31.17 40.29
CA GLN A 9 3.29 -31.38 38.99
C GLN A 9 2.31 -31.13 37.85
N THR A 10 1.11 -31.71 37.90
CA THR A 10 0.08 -31.47 36.87
C THR A 10 -0.30 -29.99 36.75
N GLN A 11 -0.39 -29.29 37.87
CA GLN A 11 -0.68 -27.85 37.88
C GLN A 11 0.45 -27.03 37.23
N ALA A 12 1.71 -27.35 37.53
CA ALA A 12 2.87 -26.68 36.93
C ALA A 12 2.94 -26.87 35.41
N HIS A 13 2.69 -28.09 34.91
CA HIS A 13 2.68 -28.37 33.47
C HIS A 13 1.53 -27.65 32.76
N THR A 14 0.34 -27.63 33.37
CA THR A 14 -0.83 -26.91 32.81
C THR A 14 -0.57 -25.41 32.72
N GLN A 15 0.05 -24.83 33.75
CA GLN A 15 0.38 -23.40 33.77
C GLN A 15 1.41 -23.06 32.69
N ALA A 16 2.47 -23.86 32.54
CA ALA A 16 3.47 -23.67 31.51
C ALA A 16 2.87 -23.77 30.08
N ALA A 17 1.96 -24.72 29.86
CA ALA A 17 1.29 -24.87 28.57
C ALA A 17 0.40 -23.67 28.21
N LEU A 18 -0.37 -23.15 29.18
CA LEU A 18 -1.18 -21.94 28.98
C LEU A 18 -0.33 -20.72 28.62
N GLN A 19 0.82 -20.58 29.29
CA GLN A 19 1.72 -19.46 29.09
C GLN A 19 2.38 -19.50 27.72
N ALA A 20 2.82 -20.69 27.28
CA ALA A 20 3.34 -20.90 25.93
C ALA A 20 2.29 -20.60 24.83
N GLN A 21 1.02 -20.93 25.05
CA GLN A 21 -0.05 -20.61 24.10
C GLN A 21 -0.32 -19.10 24.00
N LEU A 22 -0.26 -18.37 25.12
CA LEU A 22 -0.38 -16.90 25.13
C LEU A 22 0.77 -16.24 24.35
N GLU A 23 2.01 -16.72 24.57
CA GLU A 23 3.17 -16.23 23.83
C GLU A 23 3.10 -16.57 22.34
N ALA A 24 2.63 -17.77 21.99
CA ALA A 24 2.42 -18.17 20.59
C ALA A 24 1.32 -17.34 19.90
N GLN A 25 0.29 -16.90 20.63
CA GLN A 25 -0.71 -15.97 20.09
C GLN A 25 -0.18 -14.53 20.00
N ALA A 26 0.69 -14.10 20.92
CA ALA A 26 1.32 -12.79 20.88
C ALA A 26 2.39 -12.67 19.78
N GLN A 27 3.03 -13.79 19.41
CA GLN A 27 3.98 -13.89 18.30
C GLN A 27 3.34 -14.39 17.00
N ALA A 28 2.01 -14.62 16.99
CA ALA A 28 1.31 -14.77 15.73
C ALA A 28 1.68 -13.53 14.90
N PRO A 29 2.17 -13.71 13.67
CA PRO A 29 2.46 -12.57 12.83
C PRO A 29 1.17 -11.77 12.77
N VAL A 30 1.17 -10.58 13.40
CA VAL A 30 0.19 -9.56 13.08
C VAL A 30 0.16 -9.54 11.56
N PRO A 31 -1.03 -9.66 10.93
CA PRO A 31 -1.13 -9.33 9.54
C PRO A 31 -0.73 -7.87 9.48
N VAL A 32 0.56 -7.64 9.21
CA VAL A 32 1.09 -6.38 8.73
C VAL A 32 0.09 -6.00 7.66
N PRO A 33 -0.57 -4.83 7.75
CA PRO A 33 -1.32 -4.33 6.61
C PRO A 33 -0.38 -4.48 5.43
N GLN A 34 -0.68 -5.44 4.56
CA GLN A 34 0.19 -5.75 3.44
C GLN A 34 0.11 -4.50 2.60
N GLU A 35 1.15 -3.68 2.68
CA GLU A 35 1.38 -2.52 1.83
C GLU A 35 1.30 -3.02 0.38
N HIS A 36 0.08 -2.99 -0.17
CA HIS A 36 -0.30 -3.08 -1.57
C HIS A 36 0.60 -3.95 -2.48
N GLY A 37 0.85 -5.20 -2.08
CA GLY A 37 1.66 -6.15 -2.84
C GLY A 37 0.86 -7.29 -3.47
N HIS A 38 -0.42 -7.10 -3.81
CA HIS A 38 -1.24 -8.13 -4.45
C HIS A 38 -0.86 -8.29 -5.93
N GLY A 39 0.23 -9.01 -6.23
CA GLY A 39 0.48 -9.76 -7.48
C GLY A 39 0.28 -9.09 -8.84
N GLY A 40 0.05 -7.79 -8.90
CA GLY A 40 -0.30 -7.03 -10.09
C GLY A 40 0.40 -5.67 -10.11
N PRO A 41 0.46 -5.03 -11.29
CA PRO A 41 1.17 -3.76 -11.43
C PRO A 41 0.56 -2.69 -10.52
N SER A 42 1.43 -1.99 -9.80
CA SER A 42 1.10 -0.81 -9.02
C SER A 42 0.34 0.22 -9.86
N ILE A 43 -0.37 1.13 -9.20
CA ILE A 43 -1.09 2.20 -9.88
C ILE A 43 -0.16 3.06 -10.75
N MET A 44 1.08 3.29 -10.32
CA MET A 44 2.12 3.99 -11.09
C MET A 44 2.53 3.20 -12.35
N GLU A 45 2.69 1.89 -12.25
CA GLU A 45 3.01 1.06 -13.42
C GLU A 45 1.86 1.02 -14.43
N ARG A 46 0.62 0.92 -13.95
CA ARG A 46 -0.58 1.01 -14.79
C ARG A 46 -0.68 2.38 -15.46
N PHE A 47 -0.35 3.45 -14.74
CA PHE A 47 -0.31 4.81 -15.25
C PHE A 47 0.74 4.98 -16.36
N LYS A 48 2.00 4.57 -16.12
CA LYS A 48 3.07 4.63 -17.12
C LYS A 48 2.75 3.83 -18.39
N ARG A 49 2.08 2.69 -18.25
CA ARG A 49 1.65 1.85 -19.39
C ARG A 49 0.65 2.55 -20.31
N MET A 50 -0.10 3.54 -19.81
CA MET A 50 -1.01 4.34 -20.61
C MET A 50 -0.31 5.46 -21.40
N ALA A 51 1.02 5.58 -21.29
CA ALA A 51 1.84 6.59 -21.96
C ALA A 51 1.27 8.02 -21.79
N PRO A 52 1.15 8.50 -20.54
CA PRO A 52 0.52 9.79 -20.27
C PRO A 52 1.31 10.94 -20.94
N PRO A 53 0.63 11.98 -21.44
CA PRO A 53 1.31 13.12 -22.04
C PRO A 53 2.08 13.91 -20.97
N TYR A 54 3.26 14.41 -21.33
CA TYR A 54 3.98 15.36 -20.49
C TYR A 54 3.32 16.73 -20.56
N PHE A 55 3.34 17.46 -19.44
CA PHE A 55 2.93 18.84 -19.36
C PHE A 55 4.18 19.71 -19.25
N LYS A 56 4.42 20.58 -20.23
CA LYS A 56 5.63 21.41 -20.32
C LYS A 56 5.43 22.85 -19.83
N GLY A 57 4.28 23.16 -19.23
CA GLY A 57 3.95 24.55 -18.90
C GLY A 57 3.42 25.29 -20.13
N GLU A 58 2.52 24.65 -20.88
CA GLU A 58 1.94 25.22 -22.09
C GLU A 58 1.30 26.60 -21.83
N SER A 59 1.79 27.63 -22.51
CA SER A 59 1.31 29.02 -22.36
C SER A 59 -0.08 29.26 -22.95
N GLN A 60 -0.56 28.33 -23.78
CA GLN A 60 -1.88 28.40 -24.40
C GLN A 60 -2.92 27.65 -23.54
N PRO A 61 -3.96 28.33 -23.03
CA PRO A 61 -4.96 27.71 -22.15
C PRO A 61 -5.63 26.48 -22.74
N LEU A 62 -6.00 26.52 -24.04
CA LEU A 62 -6.65 25.39 -24.72
C LEU A 62 -5.75 24.15 -24.80
N LEU A 63 -4.45 24.36 -25.01
CA LEU A 63 -3.50 23.26 -25.08
C LEU A 63 -3.28 22.64 -23.69
N ALA A 64 -3.15 23.49 -22.67
CA ALA A 64 -3.06 23.05 -21.28
C ALA A 64 -4.32 22.24 -20.86
N GLU A 65 -5.52 22.74 -21.17
CA GLU A 65 -6.78 22.04 -20.90
C GLU A 65 -6.87 20.69 -21.63
N SER A 66 -6.44 20.63 -22.90
CA SER A 66 -6.43 19.38 -23.66
C SER A 66 -5.52 18.34 -23.01
N ARG A 67 -4.32 18.74 -22.57
CA ARG A 67 -3.37 17.86 -21.86
C ARG A 67 -3.94 17.38 -20.53
N MET A 68 -4.52 18.28 -19.74
CA MET A 68 -5.19 17.91 -18.49
C MET A 68 -6.33 16.92 -18.71
N ARG A 69 -7.16 17.13 -19.73
CA ARG A 69 -8.27 16.23 -20.06
C ARG A 69 -7.79 14.85 -20.50
N GLU A 70 -6.68 14.77 -21.25
CA GLU A 70 -6.05 13.49 -21.62
C GLU A 70 -5.57 12.73 -20.37
N ILE A 71 -4.97 13.43 -19.41
CA ILE A 71 -4.51 12.87 -18.13
C ILE A 71 -5.69 12.37 -17.28
N GLU A 72 -6.77 13.16 -17.18
CA GLU A 72 -7.98 12.77 -16.45
C GLU A 72 -8.62 11.50 -17.00
N LYS A 73 -8.60 11.31 -18.33
CA LYS A 73 -9.08 10.06 -18.95
C LYS A 73 -8.25 8.86 -18.49
N ILE A 74 -6.94 9.02 -18.36
CA ILE A 74 -6.05 7.96 -17.87
C ILE A 74 -6.38 7.63 -16.41
N PHE A 75 -6.55 8.64 -15.54
CA PHE A 75 -6.95 8.41 -14.14
C PHE A 75 -8.24 7.59 -14.04
N ARG A 76 -9.24 7.90 -14.86
CA ARG A 76 -10.49 7.13 -14.92
C ARG A 76 -10.25 5.70 -15.43
N ALA A 77 -9.45 5.53 -16.47
CA ALA A 77 -9.16 4.22 -17.07
C ALA A 77 -8.42 3.26 -16.12
N ILE A 78 -7.58 3.80 -15.22
CA ILE A 78 -6.86 2.98 -14.24
C ILE A 78 -7.54 2.93 -12.86
N TRP A 79 -8.72 3.54 -12.71
CA TRP A 79 -9.40 3.70 -11.42
C TRP A 79 -8.48 4.32 -10.34
N CYS A 80 -7.75 5.38 -10.72
CA CYS A 80 -6.87 6.11 -9.81
C CYS A 80 -7.70 6.83 -8.74
N ALA A 81 -7.39 6.58 -7.47
CA ALA A 81 -8.03 7.25 -6.35
C ALA A 81 -7.55 8.71 -6.24
N GLU A 82 -8.39 9.58 -5.67
CA GLU A 82 -8.13 11.03 -5.62
C GLU A 82 -6.79 11.36 -4.94
N GLN A 83 -6.47 10.68 -3.85
CA GLN A 83 -5.23 10.86 -3.10
C GLN A 83 -3.96 10.52 -3.90
N ASP A 84 -4.07 9.65 -4.92
CA ASP A 84 -2.93 9.19 -5.71
C ASP A 84 -2.70 10.07 -6.96
N LYS A 85 -3.71 10.85 -7.38
CA LYS A 85 -3.66 11.66 -8.61
C LYS A 85 -2.54 12.69 -8.57
N VAL A 86 -2.29 13.32 -7.42
CA VAL A 86 -1.24 14.34 -7.27
C VAL A 86 0.13 13.73 -7.58
N SER A 87 0.44 12.56 -7.01
CA SER A 87 1.69 11.86 -7.25
C SER A 87 1.92 11.53 -8.74
N MET A 88 0.85 11.12 -9.44
CA MET A 88 0.91 10.88 -10.88
C MET A 88 1.03 12.17 -11.69
N ALA A 89 0.29 13.22 -11.32
CA ALA A 89 0.33 14.54 -11.93
C ALA A 89 1.74 15.13 -11.87
N THR A 90 2.35 15.11 -10.69
CA THR A 90 3.73 15.57 -10.47
C THR A 90 4.73 14.81 -11.35
N TYR A 91 4.53 13.51 -11.58
CA TYR A 91 5.41 12.73 -12.45
C TYR A 91 5.41 13.20 -13.92
N MET A 92 4.30 13.77 -14.42
CA MET A 92 4.20 14.26 -15.80
C MET A 92 4.70 15.68 -16.00
N LEU A 93 4.94 16.42 -14.92
CA LEU A 93 5.45 17.78 -15.01
C LEU A 93 6.89 17.73 -15.49
N GLN A 94 7.12 18.19 -16.71
CA GLN A 94 8.46 18.56 -17.13
C GLN A 94 8.66 19.99 -16.66
N ILE A 95 9.45 20.16 -15.59
CA ILE A 95 10.00 21.47 -15.26
C ILE A 95 10.83 21.86 -16.49
N ASP A 96 10.36 22.84 -17.26
CA ASP A 96 11.21 23.49 -18.24
C ASP A 96 12.29 24.23 -17.43
N PRO A 97 13.58 23.81 -17.47
CA PRO A 97 14.62 24.48 -16.70
C PRO A 97 14.90 25.91 -17.20
N TYR A 98 14.23 26.36 -18.26
CA TYR A 98 14.42 27.68 -18.88
C TYR A 98 13.13 28.45 -19.15
N GLY A 99 12.01 28.06 -18.52
CA GLY A 99 10.74 28.80 -18.58
C GLY A 99 10.80 30.17 -17.93
#